data_AF-A0A397VWZ1-F1
#
_entry.id   AF-A0A397VWZ1-F1
#
_cell.length_a   1.000
_cell.length_b   1.000
_cell.length_c   1.000
_cell.angle_alpha   90.00
_cell.angle_beta   90.00
_cell.angle_gamma   90.00
#
_symmetry.space_group_name_H-M   'P 1'
#
loop_
_entity.id
_entity.type
_entity.pdbx_description
1 polymer ?
#
loop_
_entity_poly.entity_id
_entity_poly.type
_entity_poly.pdbx_seq_one_letter_code
_entity_poly.pdbx_strand_id
1 'polypeptide(L)'
;MSTTVETTVCLSSWPKKTRKSTVKPCPIYTKNIISSSNDNSPNREIVSPLPSGHLETANKFWQFKVEEGLITYVRYGSIRADGSLKERAIHVQHHSSYLDAKKFVENIVDEKIKAGYVGWSRW
;
A
#
# COMPACT_ATOMS: atom_id res chain seq x y z
N MET A 1 -46.93 -26.14 -33.19
CA MET A 1 -45.60 -26.25 -32.56
C MET A 1 -45.41 -25.05 -31.66
N SER A 2 -45.38 -25.33 -30.35
CA SER A 2 -45.00 -24.48 -29.22
C SER A 2 -43.60 -23.86 -29.42
N THR A 3 -43.13 -22.78 -28.81
CA THR A 3 -43.55 -21.97 -27.65
C THR A 3 -42.69 -20.69 -27.62
N THR A 4 -43.26 -19.61 -27.11
CA THR A 4 -42.68 -18.30 -26.76
C THR A 4 -41.61 -18.37 -25.68
N VAL A 5 -40.56 -17.54 -25.75
CA VAL A 5 -40.00 -16.87 -24.56
C VAL A 5 -39.25 -15.59 -24.93
N GLU A 6 -39.80 -14.47 -24.50
CA GLU A 6 -39.08 -13.24 -24.17
C GLU A 6 -38.24 -13.47 -22.92
N THR A 7 -37.06 -12.83 -22.81
CA THR A 7 -36.51 -12.50 -21.49
C THR A 7 -35.73 -11.18 -21.56
N THR A 8 -36.46 -10.14 -21.25
CA THR A 8 -36.02 -8.85 -20.72
C THR A 8 -35.13 -9.07 -19.48
N VAL A 9 -33.91 -8.55 -19.46
CA VAL A 9 -33.11 -8.48 -18.24
C VAL A 9 -33.13 -7.05 -17.72
N CYS A 10 -33.95 -6.87 -16.69
CA CYS A 10 -34.04 -5.67 -15.87
C CYS A 10 -32.71 -5.40 -15.15
N LEU A 11 -32.13 -4.22 -15.32
CA LEU A 11 -31.12 -3.70 -14.39
C LEU A 11 -31.82 -3.30 -13.09
N SER A 12 -31.71 -4.15 -12.08
CA SER A 12 -32.14 -3.86 -10.71
C SER A 12 -31.24 -2.80 -10.09
N SER A 13 -31.91 -1.71 -9.70
CA SER A 13 -31.47 -0.62 -8.84
C SER A 13 -30.82 -1.09 -7.53
N TRP A 14 -29.61 -0.59 -7.26
CA TRP A 14 -28.99 -0.69 -5.93
C TRP A 14 -29.59 0.36 -4.98
N PRO A 15 -30.00 -0.02 -3.75
CA PRO A 15 -30.56 0.91 -2.78
C PRO A 15 -29.50 1.78 -2.08
N LYS A 16 -29.83 3.07 -1.94
CA LYS A 16 -29.15 4.07 -1.09
C LYS A 16 -29.08 3.60 0.37
N LYS A 17 -27.92 3.77 1.01
CA LYS A 17 -27.86 3.92 2.47
C LYS A 17 -26.93 5.06 2.87
N THR A 18 -27.55 6.20 3.11
CA THR A 18 -27.02 7.39 3.78
C THR A 18 -26.66 7.02 5.22
N ARG A 19 -25.41 7.26 5.64
CA ARG A 19 -25.06 7.32 7.06
C ARG A 19 -24.33 8.63 7.32
N LYS A 20 -25.09 9.64 7.75
CA LYS A 20 -24.57 10.83 8.44
C LYS A 20 -23.93 10.35 9.73
N SER A 21 -22.61 10.45 9.84
CA SER A 21 -21.91 10.33 11.11
C SER A 21 -21.44 11.72 11.50
N THR A 22 -22.19 12.34 12.40
CA THR A 22 -21.85 13.59 13.05
C THR A 22 -20.70 13.30 14.03
N VAL A 23 -19.46 13.53 13.60
CA VAL A 23 -18.31 13.50 14.52
C VAL A 23 -18.36 14.77 15.34
N LYS A 24 -18.70 14.62 16.61
CA LYS A 24 -18.64 15.69 17.62
C LYS A 24 -17.18 16.14 17.79
N PRO A 25 -16.89 17.45 17.86
CA PRO A 25 -15.56 17.93 18.22
C PRO A 25 -15.36 17.78 19.73
N CYS A 26 -14.36 17.00 20.14
CA CYS A 26 -13.89 17.00 21.52
C CYS A 26 -12.83 18.11 21.69
N PRO A 27 -12.98 19.04 22.65
CA PRO A 27 -11.98 20.03 22.97
C PRO A 27 -11.00 19.42 23.99
N ILE A 28 -9.70 19.40 23.68
CA ILE A 28 -8.67 19.23 24.70
C ILE A 28 -7.62 20.31 24.49
N TYR A 29 -7.69 21.30 25.38
CA TYR A 29 -6.66 22.28 25.64
C TYR A 29 -5.47 21.59 26.30
N THR A 30 -4.28 21.72 25.73
CA THR A 30 -3.03 21.55 26.48
C THR A 30 -1.97 22.51 25.95
N LYS A 31 -1.89 23.65 26.67
CA LYS A 31 -0.70 24.42 27.03
C LYS A 31 0.60 24.07 26.29
N ASN A 32 1.13 25.07 25.58
CA ASN A 32 2.55 25.18 25.26
C ASN A 32 3.40 24.95 26.53
N ILE A 33 4.25 23.94 26.51
CA ILE A 33 5.51 23.93 27.26
C ILE A 33 6.59 23.63 26.23
N ILE A 34 7.27 24.68 25.80
CA ILE A 34 8.58 24.58 25.15
C ILE A 34 9.54 24.10 26.26
N SER A 35 9.95 22.84 26.21
CA SER A 35 11.11 22.37 26.96
C SER A 35 12.29 22.36 26.00
N SER A 36 13.08 23.43 26.09
CA SER A 36 14.46 23.48 25.60
C SER A 36 15.31 22.53 26.44
N SER A 37 15.75 21.43 25.86
CA SER A 37 16.87 20.63 26.38
C SER A 37 17.83 20.37 25.23
N ASN A 38 18.96 21.06 25.33
CA ASN A 38 20.09 21.01 24.44
C ASN A 38 21.03 19.94 25.00
N ASP A 39 20.94 18.70 24.51
CA ASP A 39 21.87 17.63 24.85
C ASP A 39 22.61 17.16 23.58
N ASN A 40 23.91 17.44 23.57
CA ASN A 40 24.87 16.96 22.59
C ASN A 40 25.05 15.44 22.70
N SER A 41 24.57 14.69 21.70
CA SER A 41 25.19 13.43 21.28
C SER A 41 24.72 13.04 19.86
N PRO A 42 25.62 12.75 18.91
CA PRO A 42 25.24 12.30 17.57
C PRO A 42 25.03 10.79 17.60
N ASN A 43 23.91 10.34 18.16
CA ASN A 43 23.52 8.92 18.10
C ASN A 43 22.38 8.78 17.09
N ARG A 44 22.73 8.81 15.80
CA ARG A 44 21.81 8.29 14.76
C ARG A 44 21.77 6.79 14.97
N GLU A 45 20.79 6.35 15.77
CA GLU A 45 20.45 4.95 15.96
C GLU A 45 20.49 4.24 14.63
N ILE A 46 21.12 3.08 14.60
CA ILE A 46 21.31 2.25 13.42
C ILE A 46 19.91 1.92 12.87
N VAL A 47 19.48 2.72 11.90
CA VAL A 47 18.24 2.52 11.15
C VAL A 47 18.45 1.24 10.36
N SER A 48 17.97 0.12 10.91
CA SER A 48 17.85 -1.15 10.20
C SER A 48 17.39 -0.87 8.76
N PRO A 49 17.99 -1.49 7.74
CA PRO A 49 17.68 -1.15 6.36
C PRO A 49 16.17 -1.28 6.15
N LEU A 50 15.53 -0.20 5.70
CA LEU A 50 14.09 -0.22 5.55
C LEU A 50 13.70 -1.27 4.49
N PRO A 51 12.60 -2.02 4.72
CA PRO A 51 12.19 -3.08 3.81
C PRO A 51 12.07 -2.59 2.38
N SER A 52 12.68 -3.32 1.45
CA SER A 52 12.63 -3.00 0.03
C SER A 52 12.80 -4.23 -0.82
N GLY A 53 12.31 -4.19 -2.05
CA GLY A 53 12.43 -5.33 -2.94
C GLY A 53 12.00 -5.07 -4.36
N HIS A 54 12.35 -6.02 -5.21
CA HIS A 54 12.03 -6.06 -6.61
C HIS A 54 11.70 -7.49 -7.00
N LEU A 55 10.53 -7.67 -7.58
CA LEU A 55 10.03 -8.93 -8.09
C LEU A 55 9.60 -8.74 -9.54
N GLU A 56 9.83 -9.73 -10.38
CA GLU A 56 9.51 -9.67 -11.80
C GLU A 56 9.04 -10.99 -12.38
N THR A 57 8.35 -10.90 -13.51
CA THR A 57 8.10 -12.00 -14.44
C THR A 57 8.78 -11.66 -15.77
N ALA A 58 8.60 -12.48 -16.79
CA ALA A 58 9.16 -12.21 -18.12
C ALA A 58 8.75 -10.85 -18.73
N ASN A 59 7.61 -10.26 -18.32
CA ASN A 59 7.08 -9.04 -18.92
C ASN A 59 6.49 -8.03 -17.93
N LYS A 60 6.64 -8.25 -16.62
CA LYS A 60 6.12 -7.35 -15.59
C LYS A 60 7.11 -7.21 -14.46
N PHE A 61 7.13 -6.02 -13.86
CA PHE A 61 7.87 -5.76 -12.64
C PHE A 61 6.93 -5.29 -11.54
N TRP A 62 7.34 -5.55 -10.30
CA TRP A 62 6.69 -5.09 -9.09
C TRP A 62 7.78 -4.77 -8.07
N GLN A 63 7.82 -3.54 -7.60
CA GLN A 63 8.83 -3.05 -6.66
C GLN A 63 8.15 -2.41 -5.47
N PHE A 64 8.79 -2.54 -4.31
CA PHE A 64 8.36 -1.87 -3.10
C PHE A 64 9.53 -1.28 -2.33
N LYS A 65 9.23 -0.25 -1.55
CA LYS A 65 10.10 0.28 -0.49
C LYS A 65 9.23 0.77 0.66
N VAL A 66 9.72 0.62 1.87
CA VAL A 66 9.14 1.24 3.06
C VAL A 66 10.00 2.45 3.41
N GLU A 67 9.39 3.61 3.64
CA GLU A 67 10.05 4.81 4.12
C GLU A 67 9.62 5.11 5.56
N GLU A 68 10.58 5.55 6.38
CA GLU A 68 10.37 5.96 7.79
C GLU A 68 9.69 4.88 8.66
N GLY A 69 9.64 3.65 8.16
CA GLY A 69 8.90 2.55 8.75
C GLY A 69 7.38 2.71 8.73
N LEU A 70 6.82 3.70 8.04
CA LEU A 70 5.38 3.99 8.12
C LEU A 70 4.71 4.09 6.75
N ILE A 71 5.47 4.30 5.69
CA ILE A 71 4.94 4.53 4.35
C ILE A 71 5.44 3.46 3.41
N THR A 72 4.54 2.67 2.85
CA THR A 72 4.88 1.69 1.82
C THR A 72 4.61 2.28 0.44
N TYR A 73 5.66 2.36 -0.38
CA TYR A 73 5.55 2.70 -1.79
C TYR A 73 5.66 1.44 -2.61
N VAL A 74 4.71 1.25 -3.50
CA VAL A 74 4.67 0.13 -4.44
C VAL A 74 4.55 0.69 -5.84
N ARG A 75 5.41 0.26 -6.75
CA ARG A 75 5.27 0.58 -8.18
C ARG A 75 5.30 -0.70 -9.01
N TYR A 76 4.52 -0.70 -10.09
CA TYR A 76 4.44 -1.86 -10.96
C TYR A 76 4.15 -1.45 -12.39
N GLY A 77 4.49 -2.34 -13.32
CA GLY A 77 4.34 -2.06 -14.74
C GLY A 77 4.81 -3.22 -15.61
N SER A 78 5.03 -2.93 -16.89
CA SER A 78 5.52 -3.90 -17.86
C SER A 78 7.02 -3.73 -18.10
N ILE A 79 7.71 -4.83 -18.33
CA ILE A 79 9.08 -4.87 -18.83
C ILE A 79 8.98 -4.94 -20.36
N ARG A 80 9.60 -4.00 -21.05
CA ARG A 80 9.64 -3.97 -22.52
C ARG A 80 10.73 -4.92 -23.04
N ALA A 81 10.69 -5.23 -24.33
CA ALA A 81 11.66 -6.13 -24.96
C ALA A 81 13.11 -5.61 -24.90
N ASP A 82 13.30 -4.30 -24.77
CA ASP A 82 14.60 -3.65 -24.56
C ASP A 82 15.08 -3.69 -23.09
N GLY A 83 14.33 -4.35 -22.20
CA GLY A 83 14.58 -4.40 -20.76
C GLY A 83 14.13 -3.16 -19.99
N SER A 84 13.59 -2.14 -20.67
CA SER A 84 13.14 -0.93 -19.98
C SER A 84 11.84 -1.14 -19.21
N LEU A 85 11.73 -0.48 -18.06
CA LEU A 85 10.54 -0.53 -17.21
C LEU A 85 9.54 0.53 -17.67
N LYS A 86 8.35 0.10 -18.11
CA LYS A 86 7.21 0.98 -18.35
C LYS A 86 6.27 0.90 -17.15
N GLU A 87 6.34 1.93 -16.31
CA GLU A 87 5.47 2.06 -15.14
C GLU A 87 3.99 2.16 -15.53
N ARG A 88 3.13 1.49 -14.76
CA ARG A 88 1.68 1.54 -14.92
C ARG A 88 1.01 2.32 -13.81
N ALA A 89 1.45 2.11 -12.57
CA ALA A 89 0.92 2.83 -11.42
C ALA A 89 1.91 2.80 -10.25
N ILE A 90 1.74 3.80 -9.38
CA ILE A 90 2.34 3.87 -8.05
C ILE A 90 1.20 3.83 -7.03
N HIS A 91 1.35 2.98 -6.04
CA HIS A 91 0.49 2.92 -4.87
C HIS A 91 1.30 3.35 -3.65
N VAL A 92 0.72 4.24 -2.86
CA VAL A 92 1.31 4.71 -1.61
C VAL A 92 0.33 4.38 -0.50
N GLN A 93 0.80 3.70 0.54
CA GLN A 93 0.00 3.35 1.69
C GLN A 93 0.69 3.80 2.98
N HIS A 94 -0.10 4.44 3.84
CA HIS A 94 0.34 4.83 5.18
C HIS A 94 -0.10 3.78 6.19
N HIS A 95 0.78 3.50 7.14
CA HIS A 95 0.59 2.55 8.22
C HIS A 95 0.73 3.24 9.57
N SER A 96 0.09 2.67 10.60
CA SER A 96 0.17 3.13 11.99
C SER A 96 1.52 2.82 12.64
N SER A 97 2.20 1.78 12.18
CA SER A 97 3.46 1.30 12.76
C SER A 97 4.32 0.57 11.74
N TYR A 98 5.61 0.43 12.05
CA TYR A 98 6.56 -0.40 11.30
C TYR A 98 6.15 -1.86 11.20
N LEU A 99 5.61 -2.42 12.29
CA LEU A 99 5.17 -3.80 12.29
C LEU A 99 4.02 -4.02 11.29
N ASP A 100 3.11 -3.05 11.18
CA ASP A 100 1.99 -3.09 10.24
C ASP A 100 2.46 -2.97 8.79
N ALA A 101 3.37 -2.02 8.52
CA ALA A 101 3.98 -1.86 7.20
C ALA A 101 4.72 -3.12 6.77
N LYS A 102 5.51 -3.71 7.68
CA LYS A 102 6.26 -4.94 7.43
C LYS A 102 5.33 -6.12 7.11
N LYS A 103 4.32 -6.39 7.95
CA LYS A 103 3.35 -7.46 7.72
C LYS A 103 2.58 -7.29 6.42
N PHE A 104 2.20 -6.05 6.10
CA PHE A 104 1.53 -5.73 4.84
C PHE A 104 2.40 -6.10 3.63
N VAL A 105 3.67 -5.70 3.65
CA VAL A 105 4.63 -6.02 2.58
C VAL A 105 4.90 -7.52 2.51
N GLU A 106 5.13 -8.20 3.63
CA GLU A 106 5.36 -9.65 3.68
C GLU A 106 4.20 -10.41 3.02
N ASN A 107 2.96 -10.08 3.37
CA ASN A 107 1.78 -10.69 2.78
C ASN A 107 1.72 -10.50 1.26
N ILE A 108 1.98 -9.29 0.77
CA ILE A 108 1.93 -9.03 -0.68
C ILE A 108 3.10 -9.70 -1.40
N VAL A 109 4.29 -9.71 -0.82
CA VAL A 109 5.45 -10.41 -1.39
C VAL A 109 5.13 -11.89 -1.57
N ASP A 110 4.55 -12.53 -0.56
CA ASP A 110 4.12 -13.94 -0.65
C ASP A 110 3.06 -14.16 -1.74
N GLU A 111 2.09 -13.26 -1.86
CA GLU A 111 1.10 -13.30 -2.95
C GLU A 111 1.75 -13.16 -4.33
N LYS A 112 2.76 -12.28 -4.48
CA LYS A 112 3.49 -12.10 -5.74
C LYS A 112 4.34 -13.31 -6.09
N ILE A 113 5.03 -13.90 -5.12
CA ILE A 113 5.81 -15.12 -5.31
C ILE A 113 4.88 -16.27 -5.74
N LYS A 114 3.73 -16.44 -5.08
CA LYS A 114 2.70 -17.42 -5.49
C LYS A 114 2.16 -17.17 -6.89
N ALA A 115 2.09 -15.91 -7.32
CA ALA A 115 1.70 -15.53 -8.68
C ALA A 115 2.82 -15.73 -9.73
N GLY A 116 3.97 -16.28 -9.35
CA GLY A 116 5.08 -16.59 -10.24
C GLY A 116 6.08 -15.45 -10.45
N TYR A 117 6.03 -14.41 -9.62
CA TYR A 117 7.08 -13.40 -9.62
C TYR A 117 8.33 -13.93 -8.89
N VAL A 118 9.51 -13.58 -9.40
CA VAL A 118 10.82 -13.96 -8.84
C VAL A 118 11.67 -12.71 -8.68
N GLY A 119 12.53 -12.66 -7.67
CA GLY A 119 13.42 -11.53 -7.46
C GLY A 119 14.05 -11.52 -6.07
N TRP A 120 14.18 -10.33 -5.49
CA TRP A 120 14.82 -10.14 -4.19
C TRP A 120 14.00 -9.23 -3.26
N SER A 121 14.16 -9.46 -1.96
CA SER A 121 13.61 -8.63 -0.89
C SER A 121 14.64 -8.50 0.24
N ARG A 122 14.74 -7.32 0.84
CA ARG A 122 15.59 -6.99 1.98
C ARG A 122 14.71 -6.46 3.11
N TRP A 123 15.09 -6.74 4.35
CA TRP A 123 14.31 -6.48 5.57
C TRP A 123 15.12 -5.71 6.60
#